data_AF-A0A2D7SNM8-F1
#
_entry.id   AF-A0A2D7SNM8-F1
#
_cell.length_a   1.000
_cell.length_b   1.000
_cell.length_c   1.000
_cell.angle_alpha   90.00
_cell.angle_beta   90.00
_cell.angle_gamma   90.00
#
_symmetry.space_group_name_H-M   'P 1'
#
loop_
_entity.id
_entity.type
_entity.pdbx_description
1 polymer ?
#
loop_
_entity_poly.entity_id
_entity_poly.type
_entity_poly.pdbx_seq_one_letter_code
_entity_poly.pdbx_strand_id
1 'polypeptide(L)'
;MPIIAITISSSIIVNPRFIHCIVSTYCFLFNKIRCIAMDTVKNHRQPHIVTIGGGTGSFVLLSGLKEFPIHISAIVSMADDGGSTGVLRDNLGVLPPGDVRQCLAALARATPEVRELFSYRFVQGDMKGHNAGNLFLSALEKITGSFPKAVAVAGKILNVYGRVLPVSEGNMRLLVELNNGIVLEGESYLDDDERVREHGVRDISLAYPVTASAEALEAIAKADLVVIGPGDVHGSIIPNLLVGGISQSLHDTPARIAVVANVTNKKGLTGGFNAHTYAATVEKHLRGRRIDVLVCNTAEPSKELAQRYEEQEGKGMFVLCDTHKNTTRIIGEDFLNEQTSESVESDTLAHTRSFIRHDSRKLADVIMRYIKEYV
;
A
#
# COMPACT_ATOMS: atom_id res chain seq x y z
N MET A 1 36.29 26.28 -22.79
CA MET A 1 37.10 27.20 -23.64
C MET A 1 36.24 27.67 -24.81
N PRO A 2 36.24 28.95 -25.24
CA PRO A 2 36.83 30.16 -24.65
C PRO A 2 35.80 31.28 -24.35
N ILE A 3 36.18 32.19 -23.45
CA ILE A 3 35.52 33.48 -23.20
C ILE A 3 36.02 34.44 -24.30
N ILE A 4 35.11 34.90 -25.16
CA ILE A 4 35.43 35.94 -26.17
C ILE A 4 35.27 37.30 -25.49
N ALA A 5 36.39 37.90 -25.13
CA ALA A 5 36.45 39.31 -24.74
C ALA A 5 36.33 40.18 -25.99
N ILE A 6 35.25 40.96 -26.09
CA ILE A 6 35.07 41.96 -27.14
C ILE A 6 35.58 43.29 -26.59
N THR A 7 36.76 43.69 -27.04
CA THR A 7 37.34 45.03 -26.84
C THR A 7 36.62 45.98 -27.80
N ILE A 8 35.85 46.95 -27.27
CA ILE A 8 35.17 47.95 -28.09
C ILE A 8 36.12 49.15 -28.26
N SER A 9 36.74 49.24 -29.44
CA SER A 9 37.41 50.45 -29.90
C SER A 9 36.37 51.52 -30.23
N SER A 10 36.59 52.71 -29.67
CA SER A 10 35.82 53.94 -29.85
C SER A 10 35.74 54.37 -31.32
N SER A 11 34.52 54.34 -31.89
CA SER A 11 33.96 55.32 -32.85
C SER A 11 32.71 54.74 -33.53
N ILE A 12 31.56 54.72 -32.84
CA ILE A 12 30.25 54.52 -33.49
C ILE A 12 29.29 55.55 -32.89
N ILE A 13 28.87 56.50 -33.72
CA ILE A 13 27.77 57.43 -33.42
C ILE A 13 26.49 56.59 -33.46
N VAL A 14 25.99 56.20 -32.28
CA VAL A 14 24.77 55.40 -32.17
C VAL A 14 23.57 56.35 -32.15
N ASN A 15 22.71 56.23 -33.16
CA ASN A 15 21.47 56.98 -33.29
C ASN A 15 20.53 56.72 -32.08
N PRO A 16 20.04 57.75 -31.36
CA PRO A 16 19.25 57.57 -30.14
C PRO A 16 17.93 56.81 -30.34
N ARG A 17 17.40 56.71 -31.57
CA ARG A 17 16.23 55.86 -31.88
C ARG A 17 16.55 54.36 -31.89
N PHE A 18 17.82 53.97 -32.10
CA PHE A 18 18.23 52.56 -32.13
C PHE A 18 18.41 51.97 -30.72
N ILE A 19 18.86 52.79 -29.76
CA ILE A 19 19.02 52.38 -28.36
C ILE A 19 17.65 52.12 -27.71
N HIS A 20 16.64 52.94 -28.03
CA HIS A 20 15.30 52.77 -27.47
C HIS A 20 14.60 51.50 -27.98
N CYS A 21 14.92 51.04 -29.21
CA CYS A 21 14.39 49.81 -29.78
C CYS A 21 15.06 48.56 -29.16
N ILE A 22 16.37 48.61 -28.91
CA ILE A 22 17.12 47.51 -28.28
C ILE A 22 16.71 47.36 -26.81
N VAL A 23 16.61 48.45 -26.05
CA VAL A 23 16.20 48.38 -24.63
C VAL A 23 14.74 47.89 -24.49
N SER A 24 13.83 48.30 -25.38
CA SER A 24 12.44 47.80 -25.37
C SER A 24 12.36 46.30 -25.68
N THR A 25 13.12 45.83 -26.67
CA THR A 25 13.15 44.42 -27.07
C THR A 25 13.79 43.54 -25.99
N TYR A 26 14.88 43.99 -25.36
CA TYR A 26 15.52 43.28 -24.25
C TYR A 26 14.64 43.29 -22.99
N CYS A 27 13.90 44.36 -22.71
CA CYS A 27 12.97 44.43 -21.58
C CYS A 27 11.75 43.51 -21.78
N PHE A 28 11.26 43.40 -23.02
CA PHE A 28 10.22 42.43 -23.39
C PHE A 28 10.72 40.99 -23.31
N LEU A 29 11.97 40.73 -23.74
CA LEU A 29 12.60 39.41 -23.62
C LEU A 29 12.87 39.06 -22.15
N PHE A 30 13.31 40.01 -21.33
CA PHE A 30 13.52 39.80 -19.89
C PHE A 30 12.20 39.54 -19.15
N ASN A 31 11.12 40.26 -19.46
CA ASN A 31 9.80 40.00 -18.87
C ASN A 31 9.18 38.68 -19.35
N LYS A 32 9.43 38.28 -20.61
CA LYS A 32 8.99 36.99 -21.13
C LYS A 32 9.81 35.84 -20.53
N ILE A 33 11.11 36.02 -20.33
CA ILE A 33 11.97 35.09 -19.58
C ILE A 33 11.58 35.06 -18.09
N ARG A 34 11.12 36.17 -17.50
CA ARG A 34 10.59 36.18 -16.12
C ARG A 34 9.23 35.49 -16.01
N CYS A 35 8.33 35.63 -16.98
CA CYS A 35 7.11 34.82 -17.06
C CYS A 35 7.42 33.35 -17.27
N ILE A 36 8.32 33.00 -18.18
CA ILE A 36 8.71 31.60 -18.46
C ILE A 36 9.47 30.99 -17.27
N ALA A 37 10.29 31.77 -16.55
CA ALA A 37 11.02 31.32 -15.37
C ALA A 37 10.17 31.33 -14.08
N MET A 38 9.08 32.11 -14.03
CA MET A 38 8.11 32.06 -12.93
C MET A 38 7.12 30.90 -13.06
N ASP A 39 6.97 30.30 -14.25
CA ASP A 39 6.22 29.06 -14.46
C ASP A 39 7.01 27.77 -14.11
N THR A 40 8.30 27.88 -13.76
CA THR A 40 9.19 26.70 -13.53
C THR A 40 9.77 26.56 -12.13
N VAL A 41 9.20 27.22 -11.13
CA VAL A 41 9.45 26.88 -9.72
C VAL A 41 8.14 26.46 -9.07
N LYS A 42 7.54 25.37 -9.56
CA LYS A 42 6.69 24.55 -8.70
C LYS A 42 7.59 24.14 -7.53
N ASN A 43 7.32 24.64 -6.34
CA ASN A 43 7.85 24.05 -5.11
C ASN A 43 7.30 22.62 -5.03
N HIS A 44 8.01 21.64 -5.58
CA HIS A 44 7.58 20.24 -5.55
C HIS A 44 7.77 19.75 -4.11
N ARG A 45 6.80 20.02 -3.23
CA ARG A 45 6.73 19.38 -1.92
C ARG A 45 6.63 17.87 -2.15
N GLN A 46 7.29 17.09 -1.30
CA GLN A 46 7.22 15.64 -1.40
C GLN A 46 5.77 15.18 -1.25
N PRO A 47 5.23 14.37 -2.19
CA PRO A 47 3.87 13.85 -2.09
C PRO A 47 3.65 13.06 -0.80
N HIS A 48 2.47 13.24 -0.21
CA HIS A 48 1.97 12.39 0.88
C HIS A 48 1.16 11.23 0.31
N ILE A 49 1.69 10.02 0.44
CA ILE A 49 1.04 8.79 0.00
C ILE A 49 0.59 7.99 1.23
N VAL A 50 -0.72 7.75 1.30
CA VAL A 50 -1.31 6.84 2.28
C VAL A 50 -1.56 5.50 1.62
N THR A 51 -1.17 4.40 2.25
CA THR A 51 -1.55 3.05 1.81
C THR A 51 -2.53 2.43 2.78
N ILE A 52 -3.59 1.78 2.31
CA ILE A 52 -4.54 1.04 3.13
C ILE A 52 -4.50 -0.44 2.72
N GLY A 53 -4.19 -1.31 3.67
CA GLY A 53 -4.12 -2.75 3.42
C GLY A 53 -3.60 -3.55 4.61
N GLY A 54 -2.90 -4.64 4.30
CA GLY A 54 -2.32 -5.57 5.26
C GLY A 54 -1.46 -6.63 4.55
N GLY A 55 -0.86 -7.50 5.35
CA GLY A 55 -0.14 -8.69 4.91
C GLY A 55 0.98 -8.46 3.90
N THR A 56 1.13 -9.42 2.99
CA THR A 56 2.23 -9.45 2.01
C THR A 56 2.04 -8.46 0.87
N GLY A 57 0.81 -8.08 0.54
CA GLY A 57 0.53 -7.09 -0.51
C GLY A 57 1.04 -5.71 -0.13
N SER A 58 0.73 -5.25 1.08
CA SER A 58 1.30 -4.01 1.64
C SER A 58 2.81 -4.08 1.76
N PHE A 59 3.37 -5.23 2.17
CA PHE A 59 4.84 -5.40 2.21
C PHE A 59 5.50 -5.12 0.86
N VAL A 60 4.95 -5.68 -0.23
CA VAL A 60 5.47 -5.50 -1.59
C VAL A 60 5.39 -4.03 -2.02
N LEU A 61 4.22 -3.40 -1.87
CA LEU A 61 4.02 -2.01 -2.27
C LEU A 61 4.94 -1.05 -1.49
N LEU A 62 5.00 -1.20 -0.16
CA LEU A 62 5.82 -0.34 0.71
C LEU A 62 7.31 -0.52 0.46
N SER A 63 7.76 -1.75 0.16
CA SER A 63 9.16 -2.03 -0.17
C SER A 63 9.62 -1.30 -1.43
N GLY A 64 8.73 -1.08 -2.40
CA GLY A 64 9.02 -0.28 -3.58
C GLY A 64 8.90 1.23 -3.32
N LEU A 65 7.82 1.66 -2.65
CA LEU A 65 7.53 3.08 -2.41
C LEU A 65 8.61 3.78 -1.55
N LYS A 66 9.24 3.08 -0.61
CA LYS A 66 10.28 3.65 0.26
C LYS A 66 11.55 4.11 -0.47
N GLU A 67 11.72 3.71 -1.72
CA GLU A 67 12.85 4.07 -2.57
C GLU A 67 12.65 5.43 -3.27
N PHE A 68 11.52 6.10 -3.04
CA PHE A 68 11.19 7.41 -3.61
C PHE A 68 11.14 8.52 -2.56
N PRO A 69 11.41 9.78 -2.95
CA PRO A 69 11.39 10.93 -2.05
C PRO A 69 9.94 11.39 -1.77
N ILE A 70 9.19 10.56 -1.03
CA ILE A 70 7.80 10.78 -0.64
C ILE A 70 7.60 10.60 0.87
N HIS A 71 6.50 11.15 1.38
CA HIS A 71 6.00 10.86 2.72
C HIS A 71 5.04 9.67 2.67
N ILE A 72 5.31 8.60 3.43
CA ILE A 72 4.49 7.38 3.46
C ILE A 72 3.77 7.26 4.80
N SER A 73 2.46 7.00 4.77
CA SER A 73 1.68 6.57 5.94
C SER A 73 0.91 5.29 5.61
N ALA A 74 1.30 4.17 6.21
CA ALA A 74 0.69 2.87 5.99
C ALA A 74 -0.37 2.58 7.06
N ILE A 75 -1.64 2.63 6.69
CA ILE A 75 -2.78 2.26 7.54
C ILE A 75 -3.02 0.75 7.42
N VAL A 76 -3.05 0.08 8.57
CA VAL A 76 -3.12 -1.39 8.67
C VAL A 76 -4.26 -1.88 9.56
N SER A 77 -4.84 -3.00 9.16
CA SER A 77 -5.94 -3.67 9.85
C SER A 77 -5.48 -4.24 11.20
N MET A 78 -6.33 -4.14 12.22
CA MET A 78 -6.11 -4.73 13.56
C MET A 78 -6.96 -6.00 13.80
N ALA A 79 -7.37 -6.69 12.72
CA ALA A 79 -8.23 -7.86 12.81
C ALA A 79 -7.51 -9.21 12.88
N ASP A 80 -6.24 -9.30 12.43
CA ASP A 80 -5.47 -10.55 12.34
C ASP A 80 -5.51 -11.35 13.65
N ASP A 81 -6.16 -12.51 13.67
CA ASP A 81 -6.13 -13.47 14.78
C ASP A 81 -5.50 -14.81 14.39
N GLY A 82 -4.77 -14.86 13.27
CA GLY A 82 -4.12 -16.06 12.77
C GLY A 82 -2.89 -16.51 13.57
N GLY A 83 -2.72 -17.83 13.67
CA GLY A 83 -1.49 -18.49 14.16
C GLY A 83 -0.93 -17.91 15.46
N SER A 84 0.37 -17.57 15.45
CA SER A 84 1.04 -17.00 16.62
C SER A 84 0.55 -15.61 17.01
N THR A 85 -0.07 -14.86 16.10
CA THR A 85 -0.64 -13.55 16.42
C THR A 85 -1.86 -13.75 17.33
N GLY A 86 -2.78 -14.65 16.98
CA GLY A 86 -3.94 -15.00 17.81
C GLY A 86 -3.54 -15.44 19.21
N VAL A 87 -2.56 -16.34 19.33
CA VAL A 87 -2.04 -16.80 20.63
C VAL A 87 -1.54 -15.65 21.50
N LEU A 88 -0.85 -14.67 20.92
CA LEU A 88 -0.37 -13.50 21.68
C LEU A 88 -1.54 -12.61 22.11
N ARG A 89 -2.54 -12.40 21.26
CA ARG A 89 -3.74 -11.62 21.61
C ARG A 89 -4.47 -12.25 22.79
N ASP A 90 -4.71 -13.57 22.73
CA ASP A 90 -5.49 -14.28 23.73
C ASP A 90 -4.74 -14.40 25.07
N ASN A 91 -3.43 -14.67 25.04
CA ASN A 91 -2.64 -14.86 26.27
C ASN A 91 -2.19 -13.54 26.91
N LEU A 92 -1.85 -12.54 26.11
CA LEU A 92 -1.29 -11.29 26.62
C LEU A 92 -2.31 -10.15 26.61
N GLY A 93 -3.45 -10.25 25.92
CA GLY A 93 -4.39 -9.14 25.78
C GLY A 93 -3.73 -7.94 25.09
N VAL A 94 -3.02 -8.20 24.00
CA VAL A 94 -2.33 -7.21 23.15
C VAL A 94 -3.06 -7.08 21.82
N LEU A 95 -2.86 -5.97 21.11
CA LEU A 95 -3.34 -5.85 19.72
C LEU A 95 -2.50 -6.73 18.79
N PRO A 96 -3.06 -7.17 17.65
CA PRO A 96 -2.33 -8.03 16.72
C PRO A 96 -1.14 -7.31 16.08
N PRO A 97 0.10 -7.80 16.27
CA PRO A 97 1.27 -7.17 15.70
C PRO A 97 1.56 -7.58 14.25
N GLY A 98 0.90 -8.62 13.71
CA GLY A 98 1.29 -9.29 12.46
C GLY A 98 1.43 -8.36 11.25
N ASP A 99 0.34 -7.69 10.86
CA ASP A 99 0.32 -6.79 9.71
C ASP A 99 1.18 -5.53 9.92
N VAL A 100 1.16 -4.99 11.13
CA VAL A 100 2.02 -3.86 11.54
C VAL A 100 3.50 -4.23 11.38
N ARG A 101 3.88 -5.43 11.84
CA ARG A 101 5.24 -5.96 11.72
C ARG A 101 5.64 -6.06 10.26
N GLN A 102 4.77 -6.55 9.37
CA GLN A 102 5.07 -6.62 7.94
C GLN A 102 5.34 -5.23 7.35
N CYS A 103 4.51 -4.24 7.67
CA CYS A 103 4.70 -2.88 7.19
C CYS A 103 5.98 -2.22 7.75
N LEU A 104 6.28 -2.44 9.04
CA LEU A 104 7.53 -1.97 9.65
C LEU A 104 8.75 -2.63 8.98
N ALA A 105 8.70 -3.94 8.73
CA ALA A 105 9.77 -4.67 8.05
C ALA A 105 9.97 -4.16 6.61
N ALA A 106 8.88 -3.90 5.88
CA ALA A 106 8.93 -3.36 4.53
C ALA A 106 9.60 -1.98 4.50
N LEU A 107 9.26 -1.10 5.45
CA LEU A 107 9.79 0.28 5.52
C LEU A 107 11.14 0.39 6.23
N ALA A 108 11.64 -0.66 6.87
CA ALA A 108 12.89 -0.63 7.64
C ALA A 108 14.10 -0.31 6.76
N ARG A 109 14.96 0.57 7.27
CA ARG A 109 16.33 0.84 6.77
C ARG A 109 17.41 0.42 7.78
N ALA A 110 17.05 -0.40 8.75
CA ALA A 110 17.98 -1.04 9.67
C ALA A 110 18.94 -2.00 8.93
N THR A 111 19.97 -2.45 9.66
CA THR A 111 20.94 -3.41 9.12
C THR A 111 20.26 -4.73 8.73
N PRO A 112 20.85 -5.53 7.81
CA PRO A 112 20.30 -6.83 7.42
C PRO A 112 19.98 -7.75 8.61
N GLU A 113 20.85 -7.80 9.62
CA GLU A 113 20.72 -8.65 10.80
C GLU A 113 19.49 -8.26 11.64
N VAL A 114 19.24 -6.96 11.81
CA VAL A 114 18.05 -6.47 12.54
C VAL A 114 16.78 -6.81 11.77
N ARG A 115 16.78 -6.70 10.44
CA ARG A 115 15.63 -7.07 9.60
C ARG A 115 15.36 -8.58 9.62
N GLU A 116 16.42 -9.38 9.61
CA GLU A 116 16.34 -10.84 9.72
C GLU A 116 15.80 -11.25 11.08
N LEU A 117 16.33 -10.70 12.18
CA LEU A 117 15.83 -10.91 13.53
C LEU A 117 14.33 -10.56 13.62
N PHE A 118 13.94 -9.41 13.08
CA PHE A 118 12.55 -8.95 13.12
C PHE A 118 11.59 -9.81 12.28
N SER A 119 12.13 -10.55 11.30
CA SER A 119 11.37 -11.46 10.44
C SER A 119 11.46 -12.92 10.90
N TYR A 120 12.36 -13.22 11.85
CA TYR A 120 12.64 -14.57 12.31
C TYR A 120 11.42 -15.24 12.94
N ARG A 121 11.13 -16.47 12.50
CA ARG A 121 10.12 -17.35 13.09
C ARG A 121 10.83 -18.51 13.77
N PHE A 122 10.51 -18.73 15.04
CA PHE A 122 11.06 -19.84 15.79
C PHE A 122 10.53 -21.16 15.24
N VAL A 123 11.44 -22.11 14.95
CA VAL A 123 11.10 -23.41 14.33
C VAL A 123 10.95 -24.55 15.35
N GLN A 124 11.46 -24.34 16.56
CA GLN A 124 11.57 -25.37 17.60
C GLN A 124 11.47 -24.77 19.01
N GLY A 125 11.28 -25.64 20.00
CA GLY A 125 11.10 -25.26 21.41
C GLY A 125 9.71 -24.69 21.71
N ASP A 126 9.52 -24.18 22.93
CA ASP A 126 8.23 -23.64 23.41
C ASP A 126 7.78 -22.41 22.60
N MET A 127 8.74 -21.72 21.98
CA MET A 127 8.47 -20.56 21.12
C MET A 127 8.13 -20.97 19.69
N LYS A 128 8.12 -22.26 19.34
CA LYS A 128 7.87 -22.74 17.97
C LYS A 128 6.60 -22.11 17.40
N GLY A 129 6.74 -21.56 16.21
CA GLY A 129 5.66 -20.87 15.50
C GLY A 129 5.57 -19.37 15.82
N HIS A 130 6.11 -18.87 16.94
CA HIS A 130 6.14 -17.44 17.21
C HIS A 130 7.11 -16.71 16.28
N ASN A 131 6.77 -15.46 15.96
CA ASN A 131 7.65 -14.55 15.26
C ASN A 131 8.33 -13.58 16.26
N ALA A 132 9.64 -13.41 16.16
CA ALA A 132 10.41 -12.57 17.06
C ALA A 132 9.98 -11.09 17.03
N GLY A 133 9.67 -10.55 15.85
CA GLY A 133 9.13 -9.20 15.70
C GLY A 133 7.74 -9.02 16.32
N ASN A 134 6.88 -10.05 16.25
CA ASN A 134 5.58 -10.03 16.93
C ASN A 134 5.76 -9.96 18.46
N LEU A 135 6.63 -10.81 19.02
CA LEU A 135 6.95 -10.80 20.45
C LEU A 135 7.53 -9.45 20.89
N PHE A 136 8.42 -8.88 20.08
CA PHE A 136 9.01 -7.57 20.33
C PHE A 136 7.95 -6.46 20.39
N LEU A 137 7.03 -6.43 19.42
CA LEU A 137 5.94 -5.45 19.40
C LEU A 137 4.98 -5.63 20.59
N SER A 138 4.60 -6.87 20.91
CA SER A 138 3.74 -7.16 22.07
C SER A 138 4.42 -6.76 23.39
N ALA A 139 5.73 -7.00 23.52
CA ALA A 139 6.49 -6.57 24.70
C ALA A 139 6.55 -5.04 24.79
N LEU A 140 6.80 -4.35 23.66
CA LEU A 140 6.78 -2.88 23.63
C LEU A 140 5.41 -2.33 24.03
N GLU A 141 4.31 -2.93 23.59
CA GLU A 141 2.96 -2.52 23.99
C GLU A 141 2.76 -2.63 25.51
N LYS A 142 3.23 -3.72 26.12
CA LYS A 142 3.17 -3.89 27.58
C LYS A 142 4.01 -2.87 28.33
N ILE A 143 5.17 -2.47 27.77
CA ILE A 143 6.05 -1.47 28.37
C ILE A 143 5.46 -0.06 28.22
N THR A 144 4.92 0.28 27.05
CA THR A 144 4.41 1.63 26.76
C THR A 144 2.98 1.85 27.24
N GLY A 145 2.24 0.77 27.52
CA GLY A 145 0.81 0.78 27.81
C GLY A 145 -0.06 1.22 26.62
N SER A 146 0.50 1.24 25.41
CA SER A 146 -0.18 1.76 24.22
C SER A 146 0.46 1.20 22.96
N PHE A 147 -0.33 0.51 22.15
CA PHE A 147 0.14 -0.10 20.91
C PHE A 147 0.64 0.95 19.90
N PRO A 148 -0.05 2.08 19.62
CA PRO A 148 0.52 3.14 18.77
C PRO A 148 1.89 3.63 19.23
N LYS A 149 2.09 3.82 20.56
CA LYS A 149 3.40 4.20 21.11
C LYS A 149 4.44 3.10 20.88
N ALA A 150 4.06 1.83 21.01
CA ALA A 150 4.93 0.70 20.73
C ALA A 150 5.37 0.67 19.25
N VAL A 151 4.44 0.90 18.32
CA VAL A 151 4.74 1.00 16.89
C VAL A 151 5.69 2.16 16.59
N ALA A 152 5.47 3.33 17.21
CA ALA A 152 6.35 4.48 17.06
C ALA A 152 7.78 4.22 17.58
N VAL A 153 7.91 3.52 18.71
CA VAL A 153 9.23 3.11 19.26
C VAL A 153 9.91 2.09 18.36
N ALA A 154 9.18 1.06 17.92
CA ALA A 154 9.69 0.06 16.98
C ALA A 154 10.17 0.71 15.67
N GLY A 155 9.40 1.67 15.15
CA GLY A 155 9.76 2.43 13.95
C GLY A 155 11.11 3.15 14.09
N LYS A 156 11.39 3.75 15.26
CA LYS A 156 12.69 4.40 15.53
C LYS A 156 13.83 3.39 15.56
N ILE A 157 13.64 2.25 16.23
CA ILE A 157 14.65 1.18 16.33
C ILE A 157 14.98 0.59 14.96
N LEU A 158 13.96 0.40 14.12
CA LEU A 158 14.09 -0.15 12.77
C LEU A 158 14.48 0.90 11.71
N ASN A 159 14.63 2.16 12.09
CA ASN A 159 14.88 3.29 11.19
C ASN A 159 13.92 3.27 9.99
N VAL A 160 12.61 3.22 10.26
CA VAL A 160 11.60 3.08 9.19
C VAL A 160 11.47 4.35 8.36
N TYR A 161 11.33 4.18 7.05
CA TYR A 161 11.06 5.27 6.11
C TYR A 161 9.56 5.51 5.97
N GLY A 162 8.99 6.35 6.83
CA GLY A 162 7.56 6.66 6.86
C GLY A 162 6.91 6.32 8.19
N ARG A 163 5.58 6.18 8.20
CA ARG A 163 4.79 5.84 9.38
C ARG A 163 3.95 4.59 9.14
N VAL A 164 3.82 3.75 10.16
CA VAL A 164 2.86 2.64 10.20
C VAL A 164 1.81 2.98 11.25
N LEU A 165 0.55 2.99 10.85
CA LEU A 165 -0.58 3.48 11.63
C LEU A 165 -1.60 2.35 11.78
N PRO A 166 -1.82 1.83 13.01
CA PRO A 166 -2.98 1.01 13.27
C PRO A 166 -4.25 1.76 12.87
N VAL A 167 -5.13 1.11 12.10
CA VAL A 167 -6.41 1.72 11.68
C VAL A 167 -7.27 2.08 12.89
N SER A 168 -7.14 1.33 13.98
CA SER A 168 -7.78 1.59 15.27
C SER A 168 -6.85 1.23 16.42
N GLU A 169 -7.13 1.79 17.59
CA GLU A 169 -6.57 1.38 18.88
C GLU A 169 -7.47 0.37 19.61
N GLY A 170 -8.67 0.11 19.07
CA GLY A 170 -9.60 -0.89 19.58
C GLY A 170 -9.27 -2.28 19.07
N ASN A 171 -9.59 -3.29 19.89
CA ASN A 171 -9.52 -4.69 19.49
C ASN A 171 -10.51 -4.94 18.36
N MET A 172 -10.12 -5.47 17.20
CA MET A 172 -11.02 -5.71 16.07
C MET A 172 -11.24 -7.21 15.87
N ARG A 173 -12.49 -7.64 15.76
CA ARG A 173 -12.88 -9.04 15.44
C ARG A 173 -13.78 -9.05 14.21
N LEU A 174 -13.45 -9.90 13.24
CA LEU A 174 -14.21 -10.04 12.00
C LEU A 174 -15.28 -11.11 12.12
N LEU A 175 -16.44 -10.84 11.52
CA LEU A 175 -17.46 -11.82 11.23
C LEU A 175 -17.44 -12.10 9.72
N VAL A 176 -17.30 -13.37 9.38
CA VAL A 176 -17.29 -13.87 7.99
C VAL A 176 -18.60 -14.61 7.74
N GLU A 177 -19.49 -13.99 6.97
CA GLU A 177 -20.73 -14.64 6.54
C GLU A 177 -20.47 -15.39 5.22
N LEU A 178 -20.81 -16.69 5.18
CA LEU A 178 -20.65 -17.55 4.00
C LEU A 178 -21.90 -17.55 3.13
N ASN A 179 -21.78 -17.99 1.87
CA ASN A 179 -22.92 -18.05 0.94
C ASN A 179 -24.03 -19.01 1.36
N ASN A 180 -23.77 -19.94 2.30
CA ASN A 180 -24.79 -20.82 2.88
C ASN A 180 -25.45 -20.23 4.15
N GLY A 181 -25.07 -19.03 4.59
CA GLY A 181 -25.60 -18.34 5.77
C GLY A 181 -24.90 -18.67 7.10
N ILE A 182 -23.87 -19.53 7.09
CA ILE A 182 -23.02 -19.74 8.28
C ILE A 182 -22.22 -18.46 8.55
N VAL A 183 -22.13 -18.07 9.82
CA VAL A 183 -21.29 -16.96 10.28
C VAL A 183 -20.14 -17.50 11.12
N LEU A 184 -18.92 -17.15 10.75
CA LEU A 184 -17.68 -17.50 11.47
C LEU A 184 -17.11 -16.24 12.12
N GLU A 185 -16.63 -16.33 13.36
CA GLU A 185 -16.00 -15.21 14.07
C GLU A 185 -14.48 -15.38 14.10
N GLY A 186 -13.77 -14.59 13.31
CA GLY A 186 -12.32 -14.58 13.23
C GLY A 186 -11.81 -14.36 11.81
N GLU A 187 -10.70 -13.64 11.69
CA GLU A 187 -10.02 -13.41 10.41
C GLU A 187 -9.31 -14.68 9.93
N SER A 188 -8.80 -15.48 10.86
CA SER A 188 -8.07 -16.73 10.60
C SER A 188 -8.86 -17.77 9.80
N TYR A 189 -10.20 -17.67 9.77
CA TYR A 189 -11.01 -18.55 8.92
C TYR A 189 -10.86 -18.25 7.42
N LEU A 190 -10.34 -17.08 7.05
CA LEU A 190 -10.02 -16.75 5.66
C LEU A 190 -8.74 -17.47 5.17
N ASP A 191 -7.93 -18.01 6.10
CA ASP A 191 -6.72 -18.78 5.80
C ASP A 191 -7.01 -20.27 5.57
N ASP A 192 -7.43 -20.61 4.35
CA ASP A 192 -7.60 -21.98 3.86
C ASP A 192 -8.60 -22.87 4.65
N ASP A 193 -9.56 -22.29 5.38
CA ASP A 193 -10.66 -23.03 6.00
C ASP A 193 -11.52 -23.73 4.94
N GLU A 194 -11.80 -25.02 5.15
CA GLU A 194 -12.55 -25.84 4.20
C GLU A 194 -13.96 -25.30 3.91
N ARG A 195 -14.65 -24.78 4.93
CA ARG A 195 -16.02 -24.24 4.78
C ARG A 195 -16.02 -22.97 3.95
N VAL A 196 -15.00 -22.12 4.15
CA VAL A 196 -14.81 -20.90 3.35
C VAL A 196 -14.47 -21.27 1.90
N ARG A 197 -13.56 -22.23 1.69
CA ARG A 197 -13.19 -22.68 0.33
C ARG A 197 -14.34 -23.35 -0.41
N GLU A 198 -15.24 -24.04 0.30
CA GLU A 198 -16.40 -24.74 -0.26
C GLU A 198 -17.56 -23.78 -0.58
N HIS A 199 -17.97 -22.97 0.38
CA HIS A 199 -19.17 -22.14 0.25
C HIS A 199 -18.88 -20.72 -0.25
N GLY A 200 -17.68 -20.23 0.00
CA GLY A 200 -17.27 -18.88 -0.28
C GLY A 200 -17.88 -17.81 0.62
N VAL A 201 -17.26 -16.63 0.60
CA VAL A 201 -17.65 -15.47 1.42
C VAL A 201 -18.79 -14.71 0.74
N ARG A 202 -19.81 -14.39 1.54
CA ARG A 202 -20.93 -13.53 1.16
C ARG A 202 -20.69 -12.10 1.60
N ASP A 203 -20.31 -11.90 2.87
CA ASP A 203 -20.08 -10.58 3.44
C ASP A 203 -19.08 -10.62 4.61
N ILE A 204 -18.48 -9.46 4.90
CA ILE A 204 -17.56 -9.25 6.03
C ILE A 204 -18.08 -8.09 6.86
N SER A 205 -18.13 -8.30 8.18
CA SER A 205 -18.50 -7.25 9.13
C SER A 205 -17.62 -7.28 10.39
N LEU A 206 -17.74 -6.26 11.23
CA LEU A 206 -17.09 -6.23 12.54
C LEU A 206 -18.05 -6.79 13.60
N ALA A 207 -17.56 -7.63 14.50
CA ALA A 207 -18.36 -8.19 15.59
C ALA A 207 -18.94 -7.12 16.52
N TYR A 208 -18.29 -5.97 16.57
CA TYR A 208 -18.73 -4.78 17.30
C TYR A 208 -18.15 -3.52 16.67
N PRO A 209 -18.76 -2.34 16.89
CA PRO A 209 -18.26 -1.08 16.33
C PRO A 209 -16.85 -0.74 16.83
N VAL A 210 -15.98 -0.34 15.90
CA VAL A 210 -14.61 0.10 16.17
C VAL A 210 -14.39 1.45 15.50
N THR A 211 -13.77 2.41 16.19
CA THR A 211 -13.48 3.75 15.65
C THR A 211 -12.04 3.88 15.22
N ALA A 212 -11.80 4.66 14.16
CA ALA A 212 -10.46 4.87 13.64
C ALA A 212 -9.55 5.61 14.63
N SER A 213 -8.24 5.35 14.55
CA SER A 213 -7.24 6.15 15.25
C SER A 213 -7.20 7.56 14.66
N ALA A 214 -6.96 8.57 15.52
CA ALA A 214 -6.88 9.96 15.07
C ALA A 214 -5.77 10.16 14.03
N GLU A 215 -4.65 9.45 14.19
CA GLU A 215 -3.52 9.51 13.27
C GLU A 215 -3.86 8.97 11.87
N ALA A 216 -4.68 7.91 11.78
CA ALA A 216 -5.12 7.37 10.49
C ALA A 216 -6.02 8.37 9.74
N LEU A 217 -6.97 9.00 10.45
CA LEU A 217 -7.85 10.01 9.87
C LEU A 217 -7.06 11.25 9.41
N GLU A 218 -6.12 11.71 10.23
CA GLU A 218 -5.24 12.83 9.89
C GLU A 218 -4.39 12.53 8.65
N ALA A 219 -3.85 11.31 8.55
CA ALA A 219 -3.06 10.89 7.41
C ALA A 219 -3.88 10.91 6.11
N ILE A 220 -5.12 10.40 6.13
CA ILE A 220 -6.04 10.42 4.98
C ILE A 220 -6.38 11.87 4.57
N ALA A 221 -6.63 12.75 5.54
CA ALA A 221 -6.97 14.14 5.29
C ALA A 221 -5.82 14.94 4.63
N LYS A 222 -4.57 14.59 4.94
CA LYS A 222 -3.35 15.24 4.42
C LYS A 222 -2.77 14.57 3.17
N ALA A 223 -3.36 13.47 2.72
CA ALA A 223 -2.84 12.70 1.59
C ALA A 223 -2.98 13.48 0.26
N ASP A 224 -2.00 13.30 -0.61
CA ASP A 224 -2.13 13.63 -2.04
C ASP A 224 -2.67 12.43 -2.83
N LEU A 225 -2.34 11.21 -2.37
CA LEU A 225 -2.79 9.94 -2.92
C LEU A 225 -3.08 8.94 -1.80
N VAL A 226 -4.23 8.26 -1.88
CA VAL A 226 -4.54 7.06 -1.10
C VAL A 226 -4.48 5.85 -2.04
N VAL A 227 -3.64 4.87 -1.72
CA VAL A 227 -3.51 3.60 -2.45
C VAL A 227 -4.13 2.49 -1.61
N ILE A 228 -5.20 1.87 -2.12
CA ILE A 228 -5.91 0.77 -1.46
C ILE A 228 -5.50 -0.53 -2.13
N GLY A 229 -4.95 -1.45 -1.35
CA GLY A 229 -4.34 -2.68 -1.86
C GLY A 229 -2.93 -2.48 -2.45
N PRO A 230 -2.32 -3.54 -3.01
CA PRO A 230 -2.88 -4.89 -3.14
C PRO A 230 -2.94 -5.60 -1.78
N GLY A 231 -3.79 -6.62 -1.65
CA GLY A 231 -3.99 -7.33 -0.39
C GLY A 231 -5.24 -8.19 -0.37
N ASP A 232 -5.43 -8.96 0.70
CA ASP A 232 -6.66 -9.74 0.89
C ASP A 232 -7.85 -8.80 0.99
N VAL A 233 -8.83 -8.95 0.08
CA VAL A 233 -10.01 -8.07 0.06
C VAL A 233 -10.82 -8.23 1.33
N HIS A 234 -11.01 -9.47 1.78
CA HIS A 234 -11.87 -9.80 2.91
C HIS A 234 -11.12 -9.71 4.25
N GLY A 235 -9.83 -10.05 4.28
CA GLY A 235 -9.01 -10.05 5.50
C GLY A 235 -8.23 -8.75 5.77
N SER A 236 -7.93 -7.96 4.74
CA SER A 236 -7.06 -6.77 4.88
C SER A 236 -7.68 -5.48 4.36
N ILE A 237 -8.40 -5.48 3.23
CA ILE A 237 -8.92 -4.24 2.63
C ILE A 237 -10.25 -3.83 3.26
N ILE A 238 -11.30 -4.64 3.13
CA ILE A 238 -12.63 -4.36 3.68
C ILE A 238 -12.55 -4.11 5.20
N PRO A 239 -11.80 -4.88 6.00
CA PRO A 239 -11.68 -4.64 7.44
C PRO A 239 -11.23 -3.23 7.81
N ASN A 240 -10.29 -2.64 7.06
CA ASN A 240 -9.90 -1.24 7.26
C ASN A 240 -11.04 -0.28 6.92
N LEU A 241 -11.81 -0.56 5.87
CA LEU A 241 -12.90 0.30 5.39
C LEU A 241 -14.15 0.23 6.29
N LEU A 242 -14.34 -0.86 7.04
CA LEU A 242 -15.43 -1.01 8.00
C LEU A 242 -15.24 -0.19 9.29
N VAL A 243 -14.02 0.27 9.57
CA VAL A 243 -13.71 1.04 10.78
C VAL A 243 -14.37 2.42 10.71
N GLY A 244 -15.07 2.79 11.78
CA GLY A 244 -15.81 4.03 11.90
C GLY A 244 -14.92 5.25 11.64
N GLY A 245 -15.32 6.09 10.68
CA GLY A 245 -14.60 7.29 10.26
C GLY A 245 -13.75 7.12 9.00
N ILE A 246 -13.30 5.91 8.66
CA ILE A 246 -12.44 5.68 7.49
C ILE A 246 -13.20 5.96 6.19
N SER A 247 -14.37 5.34 5.98
CA SER A 247 -15.20 5.58 4.80
C SER A 247 -15.57 7.05 4.60
N GLN A 248 -15.87 7.78 5.69
CA GLN A 248 -16.19 9.20 5.62
C GLN A 248 -14.95 10.03 5.24
N SER A 249 -13.79 9.73 5.83
CA SER A 249 -12.55 10.43 5.51
C SER A 249 -12.10 10.19 4.06
N LEU A 250 -12.28 8.99 3.53
CA LEU A 250 -12.02 8.69 2.12
C LEU A 250 -13.03 9.36 1.19
N HIS A 251 -14.27 9.56 1.63
CA HIS A 251 -15.25 10.33 0.88
C HIS A 251 -14.84 11.82 0.80
N ASP A 252 -14.47 12.41 1.93
CA ASP A 252 -14.24 13.86 2.06
C ASP A 252 -12.83 14.32 1.63
N THR A 253 -11.84 13.42 1.59
CA THR A 253 -10.45 13.80 1.30
C THR A 253 -10.29 14.36 -0.13
N PRO A 254 -9.51 15.42 -0.35
CA PRO A 254 -9.18 15.88 -1.70
C PRO A 254 -8.18 14.94 -2.41
N ALA A 255 -7.57 14.00 -1.69
CA ALA A 255 -6.60 13.06 -2.24
C ALA A 255 -7.20 12.23 -3.38
N ARG A 256 -6.38 11.88 -4.38
CA ARG A 256 -6.75 10.86 -5.36
C ARG A 256 -6.85 9.49 -4.69
N ILE A 257 -7.74 8.62 -5.15
CA ILE A 257 -7.87 7.24 -4.66
C ILE A 257 -7.50 6.26 -5.77
N ALA A 258 -6.41 5.52 -5.56
CA ALA A 258 -5.96 4.42 -6.39
C ALA A 258 -6.36 3.08 -5.77
N VAL A 259 -6.89 2.15 -6.57
CA VAL A 259 -7.07 0.75 -6.17
C VAL A 259 -6.09 -0.10 -6.96
N VAL A 260 -5.31 -0.93 -6.28
CA VAL A 260 -4.45 -1.93 -6.90
C VAL A 260 -5.15 -3.29 -6.78
N ALA A 261 -5.59 -3.84 -7.91
CA ALA A 261 -6.16 -5.17 -7.95
C ALA A 261 -5.10 -6.23 -7.66
N ASN A 262 -5.49 -7.35 -7.06
CA ASN A 262 -4.58 -8.49 -6.92
C ASN A 262 -4.26 -9.10 -8.29
N VAL A 263 -3.18 -9.87 -8.38
CA VAL A 263 -2.84 -10.61 -9.61
C VAL A 263 -3.59 -11.94 -9.70
N THR A 264 -3.83 -12.56 -8.55
CA THR A 264 -4.52 -13.84 -8.44
C THR A 264 -5.73 -13.76 -7.52
N ASN A 265 -6.69 -14.63 -7.77
CA ASN A 265 -7.83 -14.88 -6.91
C ASN A 265 -7.56 -16.10 -6.01
N LYS A 266 -8.29 -16.18 -4.90
CA LYS A 266 -8.26 -17.31 -3.97
C LYS A 266 -9.62 -18.01 -3.98
N LYS A 267 -9.60 -19.34 -3.94
CA LYS A 267 -10.81 -20.17 -3.88
C LYS A 267 -11.64 -19.81 -2.65
N GLY A 268 -12.95 -19.71 -2.80
CA GLY A 268 -13.87 -19.30 -1.73
C GLY A 268 -13.86 -17.80 -1.41
N LEU A 269 -12.74 -17.09 -1.61
CA LEU A 269 -12.67 -15.67 -1.30
C LEU A 269 -13.02 -14.80 -2.51
N THR A 270 -12.21 -14.87 -3.56
CA THR A 270 -12.28 -13.94 -4.71
C THR A 270 -12.46 -14.66 -6.03
N GLY A 271 -12.93 -15.91 -6.01
CA GLY A 271 -13.25 -16.69 -7.21
C GLY A 271 -14.14 -15.90 -8.18
N GLY A 272 -13.66 -15.71 -9.41
CA GLY A 272 -14.36 -14.96 -10.45
C GLY A 272 -14.21 -13.43 -10.39
N PHE A 273 -13.43 -12.87 -9.47
CA PHE A 273 -13.16 -11.43 -9.46
C PHE A 273 -12.26 -11.04 -10.64
N ASN A 274 -12.66 -10.01 -11.38
CA ASN A 274 -11.76 -9.27 -12.29
C ASN A 274 -11.35 -7.94 -11.65
N ALA A 275 -10.42 -7.21 -12.25
CA ALA A 275 -9.90 -5.96 -11.68
C ALA A 275 -11.01 -4.93 -11.37
N HIS A 276 -12.08 -4.89 -12.16
CA HIS A 276 -13.22 -4.00 -11.90
C HIS A 276 -14.06 -4.44 -10.71
N THR A 277 -14.15 -5.74 -10.44
CA THR A 277 -14.80 -6.26 -9.24
C THR A 277 -14.07 -5.78 -7.98
N TYR A 278 -12.73 -5.76 -7.99
CA TYR A 278 -11.94 -5.16 -6.90
C TYR A 278 -12.27 -3.68 -6.70
N ALA A 279 -12.23 -2.89 -7.78
CA ALA A 279 -12.61 -1.47 -7.73
C ALA A 279 -14.03 -1.26 -7.18
N ALA A 280 -15.01 -1.97 -7.73
CA ALA A 280 -16.40 -1.88 -7.31
C ALA A 280 -16.60 -2.29 -5.85
N THR A 281 -15.85 -3.29 -5.38
CA THR A 281 -15.88 -3.71 -3.96
C THR A 281 -15.43 -2.59 -3.05
N VAL A 282 -14.32 -1.89 -3.37
CA VAL A 282 -13.87 -0.73 -2.60
C VAL A 282 -14.87 0.42 -2.67
N GLU A 283 -15.40 0.74 -3.86
CA GLU A 283 -16.33 1.84 -4.08
C GLU A 283 -17.62 1.74 -3.24
N LYS A 284 -18.08 0.52 -2.92
CA LYS A 284 -19.21 0.30 -1.99
C LYS A 284 -18.99 0.96 -0.62
N HIS A 285 -17.74 1.10 -0.19
CA HIS A 285 -17.37 1.70 1.09
C HIS A 285 -16.94 3.17 0.98
N LEU A 286 -16.99 3.77 -0.21
CA LEU A 286 -16.60 5.17 -0.44
C LEU A 286 -17.78 6.16 -0.41
N ARG A 287 -18.93 5.73 0.11
CA ARG A 287 -20.14 6.57 0.32
C ARG A 287 -20.57 7.32 -0.96
N GLY A 288 -20.54 6.62 -2.10
CA GLY A 288 -20.92 7.17 -3.41
C GLY A 288 -19.79 7.84 -4.19
N ARG A 289 -18.60 7.99 -3.61
CA ARG A 289 -17.40 8.45 -4.34
C ARG A 289 -16.83 7.31 -5.20
N ARG A 290 -16.42 7.64 -6.42
CA ARG A 290 -15.73 6.72 -7.34
C ARG A 290 -14.21 6.79 -7.12
N ILE A 291 -13.52 5.69 -7.40
CA ILE A 291 -12.04 5.70 -7.39
C ILE A 291 -11.51 6.52 -8.57
N ASP A 292 -10.32 7.10 -8.42
CA ASP A 292 -9.69 7.92 -9.45
C ASP A 292 -8.88 7.09 -10.45
N VAL A 293 -8.26 5.98 -10.00
CA VAL A 293 -7.48 5.10 -10.86
C VAL A 293 -7.53 3.64 -10.39
N LEU A 294 -7.68 2.73 -11.35
CA LEU A 294 -7.53 1.29 -11.16
C LEU A 294 -6.17 0.85 -11.73
N VAL A 295 -5.33 0.24 -10.90
CA VAL A 295 -4.06 -0.38 -11.30
C VAL A 295 -4.24 -1.88 -11.32
N CYS A 296 -3.87 -2.52 -12.43
CA CYS A 296 -4.10 -3.94 -12.64
C CYS A 296 -2.98 -4.57 -13.47
N ASN A 297 -2.67 -5.83 -13.19
CA ASN A 297 -1.70 -6.58 -13.97
C ASN A 297 -2.29 -7.06 -15.30
N THR A 298 -1.50 -6.98 -16.37
CA THR A 298 -1.86 -7.52 -17.70
C THR A 298 -0.96 -8.67 -18.16
N ALA A 299 0.10 -9.00 -17.40
CA ALA A 299 1.01 -10.08 -17.73
C ALA A 299 0.50 -11.44 -17.23
N GLU A 300 0.87 -12.52 -17.91
CA GLU A 300 0.58 -13.89 -17.48
C GLU A 300 1.83 -14.51 -16.84
N PRO A 301 1.68 -15.28 -15.73
CA PRO A 301 2.78 -16.02 -15.16
C PRO A 301 3.25 -17.14 -16.09
N SER A 302 4.44 -17.69 -15.83
CA SER A 302 4.94 -18.85 -16.58
C SER A 302 3.95 -20.02 -16.51
N LYS A 303 3.94 -20.90 -17.51
CA LYS A 303 3.00 -22.03 -17.57
C LYS A 303 3.13 -22.93 -16.35
N GLU A 304 4.34 -23.14 -15.86
CA GLU A 304 4.63 -23.96 -14.67
C GLU A 304 4.04 -23.34 -13.40
N LEU A 305 4.24 -22.03 -13.21
CA LEU A 305 3.68 -21.29 -12.07
C LEU A 305 2.16 -21.22 -12.16
N ALA A 306 1.62 -21.01 -13.36
CA ALA A 306 0.19 -20.96 -13.60
C ALA A 306 -0.46 -22.30 -13.24
N GLN A 307 0.08 -23.40 -13.76
CA GLN A 307 -0.41 -24.74 -13.47
C GLN A 307 -0.38 -25.05 -11.97
N ARG A 308 0.75 -24.77 -11.30
CA ARG A 308 0.88 -25.00 -9.85
C ARG A 308 -0.16 -24.21 -9.07
N TYR A 309 -0.47 -22.97 -9.48
CA TYR A 309 -1.46 -22.14 -8.80
C TYR A 309 -2.87 -22.66 -9.04
N GLU A 310 -3.19 -23.09 -10.27
CA GLU A 310 -4.49 -23.65 -10.61
C GLU A 310 -4.75 -25.02 -9.95
N GLU A 311 -3.71 -25.81 -9.69
CA GLU A 311 -3.81 -27.04 -8.89
C GLU A 311 -4.23 -26.75 -7.44
N GLN A 312 -3.76 -25.64 -6.87
CA GLN A 312 -4.07 -25.23 -5.50
C GLN A 312 -5.43 -24.51 -5.39
N GLU A 313 -5.68 -23.53 -6.26
CA GLU A 313 -6.82 -22.61 -6.14
C GLU A 313 -7.96 -22.90 -7.14
N GLY A 314 -7.71 -23.69 -8.18
CA GLY A 314 -8.64 -23.97 -9.26
C GLY A 314 -8.31 -23.22 -10.55
N LYS A 315 -8.88 -23.66 -11.67
CA LYS A 315 -8.67 -23.06 -13.00
C LYS A 315 -9.22 -21.64 -13.08
N GLY A 316 -8.54 -20.78 -13.83
CA GLY A 316 -9.00 -19.41 -14.09
C GLY A 316 -8.93 -18.49 -12.88
N MET A 317 -8.03 -18.76 -11.93
CA MET A 317 -7.84 -17.95 -10.72
C MET A 317 -6.89 -16.75 -10.92
N PHE A 318 -6.75 -16.27 -12.15
CA PHE A 318 -6.02 -15.03 -12.47
C PHE A 318 -6.98 -13.86 -12.59
N VAL A 319 -6.59 -12.71 -12.05
CA VAL A 319 -7.40 -11.50 -12.12
C VAL A 319 -7.24 -10.89 -13.51
N LEU A 320 -8.33 -10.94 -14.28
CA LEU A 320 -8.36 -10.33 -15.60
C LEU A 320 -8.45 -8.81 -15.50
N CYS A 321 -7.68 -8.11 -16.32
CA CYS A 321 -7.81 -6.67 -16.51
C CYS A 321 -8.32 -6.32 -17.91
N ASP A 322 -9.49 -5.71 -17.99
CA ASP A 322 -10.03 -5.13 -19.22
C ASP A 322 -9.74 -3.63 -19.27
N THR A 323 -8.70 -3.24 -19.99
CA THR A 323 -8.27 -1.84 -20.09
C THR A 323 -9.19 -0.98 -20.95
N HIS A 324 -10.19 -1.55 -21.62
CA HIS A 324 -11.06 -0.81 -22.56
C HIS A 324 -12.33 -0.24 -21.91
N LYS A 325 -12.56 -0.51 -20.62
CA LYS A 325 -13.75 -0.04 -19.91
C LYS A 325 -13.61 1.42 -19.51
N ASN A 326 -14.40 2.31 -20.11
CA ASN A 326 -14.28 3.77 -19.95
C ASN A 326 -14.89 4.37 -18.66
N THR A 327 -15.07 3.61 -17.58
CA THR A 327 -15.76 4.12 -16.37
C THR A 327 -14.85 4.81 -15.36
N THR A 328 -13.54 4.53 -15.40
CA THR A 328 -12.50 5.02 -14.50
C THR A 328 -11.17 4.99 -15.27
N ARG A 329 -10.17 5.79 -14.90
CA ARG A 329 -8.82 5.65 -15.48
C ARG A 329 -8.22 4.30 -15.09
N ILE A 330 -7.73 3.54 -16.07
CA ILE A 330 -7.12 2.22 -15.84
C ILE A 330 -5.64 2.28 -16.25
N ILE A 331 -4.77 1.75 -15.40
CA ILE A 331 -3.35 1.51 -15.71
C ILE A 331 -3.13 0.00 -15.67
N GLY A 332 -3.16 -0.60 -16.86
CA GLY A 332 -2.83 -2.00 -17.09
C GLY A 332 -1.41 -2.14 -17.62
N GLU A 333 -0.51 -2.69 -16.80
CA GLU A 333 0.88 -2.97 -17.19
C GLU A 333 1.29 -4.34 -16.65
N ASP A 334 2.47 -4.81 -17.06
CA ASP A 334 3.10 -5.96 -16.43
C ASP A 334 3.55 -5.58 -15.01
N PHE A 335 2.95 -6.21 -14.02
CA PHE A 335 3.37 -6.08 -12.63
C PHE A 335 3.81 -7.42 -12.02
N LEU A 336 4.04 -8.46 -12.81
CA LEU A 336 4.49 -9.73 -12.26
C LEU A 336 5.94 -9.67 -11.80
N ASN A 337 6.19 -10.26 -10.64
CA ASN A 337 7.53 -10.59 -10.18
C ASN A 337 7.93 -11.95 -10.79
N GLU A 338 8.95 -11.93 -11.64
CA GLU A 338 9.47 -13.13 -12.33
C GLU A 338 10.43 -13.95 -11.45
N GLN A 339 10.84 -13.43 -10.29
CA GLN A 339 11.71 -14.17 -9.38
C GLN A 339 10.90 -15.20 -8.60
N THR A 340 11.16 -16.48 -8.86
CA THR A 340 10.70 -17.59 -8.02
C THR A 340 11.26 -17.40 -6.62
N SER A 341 10.43 -16.95 -5.68
CA SER A 341 10.81 -16.96 -4.27
C SER A 341 10.92 -18.43 -3.85
N GLU A 342 12.14 -18.93 -3.69
CA GLU A 342 12.37 -20.17 -2.98
C GLU A 342 11.73 -20.02 -1.60
N SER A 343 10.79 -20.91 -1.29
CA SER A 343 10.20 -20.96 0.04
C SER A 343 11.32 -21.38 0.97
N VAL A 344 11.68 -20.54 1.94
CA VAL A 344 12.55 -20.97 3.03
C VAL A 344 11.84 -22.16 3.69
N GLU A 345 12.47 -23.34 3.67
CA GLU A 345 11.90 -24.64 4.11
C GLU A 345 11.30 -24.62 5.53
N SER A 346 11.56 -23.57 6.32
CA SER A 346 11.09 -23.41 7.69
C SER A 346 9.78 -22.61 7.87
N ASP A 347 9.22 -22.00 6.82
CA ASP A 347 7.96 -21.24 6.96
C ASP A 347 6.75 -22.14 6.72
N THR A 348 6.22 -22.69 7.82
CA THR A 348 4.96 -23.47 7.82
C THR A 348 3.75 -22.66 7.36
N LEU A 349 3.86 -21.35 7.09
CA LEU A 349 2.80 -20.52 6.48
C LEU A 349 3.15 -20.07 5.06
N ALA A 350 4.20 -20.64 4.44
CA ALA A 350 4.54 -20.34 3.06
C ALA A 350 3.49 -20.87 2.06
N HIS A 351 2.79 -21.96 2.41
CA HIS A 351 1.81 -22.61 1.53
C HIS A 351 0.48 -21.84 1.41
N THR A 352 0.11 -21.03 2.41
CA THR A 352 -1.10 -20.19 2.38
C THR A 352 -0.92 -18.89 1.60
N ARG A 353 0.33 -18.52 1.27
CA ARG A 353 0.66 -17.28 0.57
C ARG A 353 0.80 -17.52 -0.92
N SER A 354 0.13 -16.71 -1.73
CA SER A 354 0.35 -16.71 -3.17
C SER A 354 1.83 -16.45 -3.48
N PHE A 355 2.43 -17.38 -4.22
CA PHE A 355 3.79 -17.27 -4.74
C PHE A 355 3.84 -16.41 -6.02
N ILE A 356 2.69 -16.12 -6.62
CA ILE A 356 2.55 -15.17 -7.73
C ILE A 356 2.22 -13.80 -7.13
N ARG A 357 3.12 -12.84 -7.30
CA ARG A 357 3.05 -11.54 -6.62
C ARG A 357 3.36 -10.39 -7.57
N HIS A 358 2.96 -9.20 -7.12
CA HIS A 358 3.41 -7.97 -7.74
C HIS A 358 4.93 -7.81 -7.59
N ASP A 359 5.56 -7.23 -8.61
CA ASP A 359 6.90 -6.67 -8.52
C ASP A 359 6.82 -5.31 -7.79
N SER A 360 7.56 -5.21 -6.69
CA SER A 360 7.56 -4.00 -5.84
C SER A 360 7.99 -2.74 -6.59
N ARG A 361 8.96 -2.86 -7.50
CA ARG A 361 9.54 -1.74 -8.22
C ARG A 361 8.61 -1.28 -9.33
N LYS A 362 8.12 -2.20 -10.16
CA LYS A 362 7.16 -1.90 -11.25
C LYS A 362 5.91 -1.21 -10.68
N LEU A 363 5.38 -1.73 -9.57
CA LEU A 363 4.18 -1.16 -8.93
C LEU A 363 4.45 0.25 -8.38
N ALA A 364 5.55 0.45 -7.66
CA ALA A 364 5.89 1.75 -7.11
C ALA A 364 6.19 2.79 -8.22
N ASP A 365 6.89 2.40 -9.29
CA ASP A 365 7.16 3.30 -10.42
C ASP A 365 5.86 3.79 -11.08
N VAL A 366 4.84 2.94 -11.24
CA VAL A 366 3.52 3.34 -11.76
C VAL A 366 2.78 4.30 -10.82
N ILE A 367 2.75 4.00 -9.52
CA ILE A 367 2.12 4.88 -8.52
C ILE A 367 2.81 6.27 -8.53
N MET A 368 4.14 6.28 -8.61
CA MET A 368 4.92 7.51 -8.67
C MET A 368 4.75 8.27 -9.99
N ARG A 369 4.59 7.57 -11.11
CA ARG A 369 4.28 8.20 -12.40
C ARG A 369 2.91 8.87 -12.36
N TYR A 370 1.91 8.19 -11.81
CA TYR A 370 0.55 8.71 -11.68
C TYR A 370 0.50 9.97 -10.81
N ILE A 371 1.09 9.96 -9.60
CA ILE A 371 0.99 11.12 -8.70
C ILE A 371 1.74 12.36 -9.20
N LYS A 372 2.84 12.18 -9.96
CA LYS A 372 3.59 13.27 -10.59
C LYS A 372 2.77 14.09 -11.58
N GLU A 373 1.68 13.53 -12.12
CA GLU A 373 0.78 14.27 -13.01
C GLU A 373 -0.07 15.31 -12.27
N TYR A 374 -0.19 15.19 -10.94
CA TYR A 374 -1.13 15.98 -10.13
C TYR A 374 -0.48 16.85 -9.06
N VAL A 375 0.82 16.67 -8.75
CA VAL A 375 1.55 17.44 -7.73
C VAL A 375 2.49 18.48 -8.34
#